data_AF-A0A2L0TZY9-F1
#
_entry.id   AF-A0A2L0TZY9-F1
#
_cell.length_a   1.000
_cell.length_b   1.000
_cell.length_c   1.000
_cell.angle_alpha   90.00
_cell.angle_beta   90.00
_cell.angle_gamma   90.00
#
_symmetry.space_group_name_H-M   'P 1'
#
loop_
_entity.id
_entity.type
_entity.pdbx_description
1 polymer ?
#
loop_
_entity_poly.entity_id
_entity_poly.type
_entity_poly.pdbx_seq_one_letter_code
_entity_poly.pdbx_strand_id
1 'polypeptide(L)'
;MTVGSYDKLFRPGLAALLLTALLGAGSLAQAADEAQSKGKIEARSELFAKDHTDQFTSWKGTSESRERTDALAEDPQMVVLWAGYPFSKDYNKPRGHFYALTDVRETLRTGAPKTAEDGPLPMACWSCKGPDVARVIDEKGEDGYFKGMWAKGGPEIVNTIGCADCHDTASKEFKEGKPALHLSRPYADRAMTAIGKPFKEQGRFDQQSQVCGQCHVEYYFSGPTKAVKFPWDKGTTVEQMEEYYDEIGFADWTHALSKTPMLKAQHPEYETWRAGIHGQNNVACVDCHMPKVQNEQGKVYTDHKVGNPFDRFDQTCRNCHTQSKEMLQGVVKQRKDAVTEIKLKVEKQLVHAHFEAKAAWDAGATEAEMKDILQDIRHAQWRWDFSIASHGVQMHAPEVALRMLGTALDKAADARTKLARLLAAKGISHEIAIPDISSKEKAQAALGMDMKQMNSDKAQFLKTTVPAWDAEAKAAGRLAQ
;
A
#
# COMPACT_ATOMS: atom_id res chain seq x y z
N MET A 1 6.56 77.28 24.68
CA MET A 1 7.63 78.30 24.70
C MET A 1 8.85 77.71 24.02
N THR A 2 9.43 78.47 23.06
CA THR A 2 10.79 78.37 22.45
C THR A 2 11.15 77.04 21.76
N VAL A 3 11.18 76.90 20.41
CA VAL A 3 11.98 77.59 19.36
C VAL A 3 13.49 77.45 19.62
N GLY A 4 14.39 77.00 18.73
CA GLY A 4 14.33 76.66 17.29
C GLY A 4 15.50 75.71 16.91
N SER A 5 15.37 74.98 15.79
CA SER A 5 15.95 75.27 14.46
C SER A 5 17.48 75.24 14.37
N TYR A 6 18.00 74.32 13.56
CA TYR A 6 18.87 74.65 12.43
C TYR A 6 18.77 73.59 11.33
N ASP A 7 18.19 74.01 10.21
CA ASP A 7 18.28 73.39 8.89
C ASP A 7 19.72 73.42 8.37
N LYS A 8 20.11 72.41 7.59
CA LYS A 8 20.80 72.63 6.30
C LYS A 8 20.63 71.45 5.34
N LEU A 9 19.92 71.77 4.27
CA LEU A 9 19.79 71.15 2.96
C LEU A 9 20.91 70.19 2.52
N PHE A 10 20.54 69.05 1.93
CA PHE A 10 21.14 68.54 0.70
C PHE A 10 20.11 67.74 -0.13
N ARG A 11 19.94 68.11 -1.41
CA ARG A 11 19.08 67.44 -2.40
C ARG A 11 19.81 66.21 -3.01
N PRO A 12 19.07 65.25 -3.59
CA PRO A 12 19.53 63.88 -3.80
C PRO A 12 20.34 63.70 -5.08
N GLY A 13 21.44 62.94 -5.01
CA GLY A 13 22.15 62.43 -6.16
C GLY A 13 21.62 61.05 -6.58
N LEU A 14 21.26 60.92 -7.86
CA LEU A 14 21.01 59.66 -8.56
C LEU A 14 22.21 58.71 -8.38
N ALA A 15 22.17 57.80 -7.42
CA ALA A 15 23.11 56.66 -7.35
C ALA A 15 22.60 55.55 -6.41
N ALA A 16 21.38 55.07 -6.59
CA ALA A 16 20.87 53.92 -5.85
C ALA A 16 19.86 53.13 -6.69
N LEU A 17 20.31 52.61 -7.84
CA LEU A 17 19.50 51.75 -8.69
C LEU A 17 20.32 50.62 -9.34
N LEU A 18 21.39 50.16 -8.67
CA LEU A 18 22.28 49.12 -9.17
C LEU A 18 22.74 48.12 -8.07
N LEU A 19 21.98 47.97 -6.98
CA LEU A 19 22.32 47.00 -5.92
C LEU A 19 21.13 46.10 -5.48
N THR A 20 20.18 45.86 -6.38
CA THR A 20 19.09 44.88 -6.17
C THR A 20 19.03 43.79 -7.25
N ALA A 21 20.05 43.69 -8.12
CA ALA A 21 20.10 42.67 -9.18
C ALA A 21 21.02 41.47 -8.88
N LEU A 22 21.73 41.44 -7.74
CA LEU A 22 22.74 40.41 -7.44
C LEU A 22 22.33 39.39 -6.35
N LEU A 23 21.16 39.53 -5.74
CA LEU A 23 20.62 38.58 -4.75
C LEU A 23 19.52 37.66 -5.32
N GLY A 24 19.09 37.88 -6.57
CA GLY A 24 18.10 37.03 -7.27
C GLY A 24 18.68 35.99 -8.22
N ALA A 25 19.96 36.11 -8.58
CA ALA A 25 20.62 35.16 -9.51
C ALA A 25 21.15 33.91 -8.78
N GLY A 26 21.49 34.01 -7.49
CA GLY A 26 22.03 32.89 -6.71
C GLY A 26 20.98 31.83 -6.37
N SER A 27 19.73 32.22 -6.09
CA SER A 27 18.65 31.28 -5.78
C SER A 27 18.09 30.57 -7.01
N LEU A 28 18.10 31.23 -8.18
CA LEU A 28 17.75 30.61 -9.45
C LEU A 28 18.87 29.71 -9.98
N ALA A 29 20.15 30.04 -9.73
CA ALA A 29 21.27 29.17 -10.07
C ALA A 29 21.33 27.91 -9.20
N GLN A 30 20.99 27.99 -7.91
CA GLN A 30 20.91 26.81 -7.03
C GLN A 30 19.72 25.90 -7.36
N ALA A 31 18.58 26.47 -7.76
CA ALA A 31 17.45 25.70 -8.28
C ALA A 31 17.73 25.13 -9.70
N ALA A 32 18.57 25.77 -10.49
CA ALA A 32 18.99 25.29 -11.81
C ALA A 32 20.12 24.24 -11.73
N ASP A 33 20.96 24.26 -10.69
CA ASP A 33 21.97 23.21 -10.44
C ASP A 33 21.35 21.93 -9.84
N GLU A 34 20.19 22.00 -9.16
CA GLU A 34 19.41 20.80 -8.82
C GLU A 34 18.72 20.16 -10.04
N ALA A 35 18.64 20.89 -11.17
CA ALA A 35 18.21 20.37 -12.46
C ALA A 35 19.37 19.81 -13.31
N GLN A 36 20.55 19.61 -12.72
CA GLN A 36 21.70 19.03 -13.38
C GLN A 36 21.51 17.51 -13.59
N SER A 37 20.92 17.18 -14.74
CA SER A 37 20.93 15.86 -15.40
C SER A 37 20.41 14.69 -14.54
N LYS A 38 19.12 14.69 -14.20
CA LYS A 38 18.44 13.41 -13.95
C LYS A 38 18.45 12.64 -15.27
N GLY A 39 19.29 11.61 -15.36
CA GLY A 39 19.28 10.71 -16.50
C GLY A 39 17.87 10.11 -16.65
N LYS A 40 17.48 9.79 -17.89
CA LYS A 40 16.17 9.20 -18.16
C LYS A 40 15.96 7.94 -17.31
N ILE A 41 14.81 7.85 -16.64
CA ILE A 41 14.43 6.66 -15.86
C ILE A 41 14.29 5.47 -16.80
N GLU A 42 15.10 4.44 -16.59
CA GLU A 42 15.07 3.20 -17.34
C GLU A 42 14.23 2.14 -16.60
N ALA A 43 13.05 1.85 -17.14
CA ALA A 43 12.09 0.91 -16.54
C ALA A 43 12.38 -0.56 -16.91
N ARG A 44 13.17 -0.81 -17.95
CA ARG A 44 13.48 -2.15 -18.47
C ARG A 44 14.61 -2.78 -17.67
N SER A 45 14.26 -3.59 -16.67
CA SER A 45 15.22 -4.17 -15.73
C SER A 45 16.26 -5.07 -16.41
N GLU A 46 15.90 -5.69 -17.54
CA GLU A 46 16.76 -6.52 -18.37
C GLU A 46 17.98 -5.78 -18.93
N LEU A 47 17.92 -4.45 -19.08
CA LEU A 47 19.06 -3.66 -19.56
C LEU A 47 20.18 -3.56 -18.53
N PHE A 48 19.88 -3.83 -17.25
CA PHE A 48 20.86 -3.88 -16.17
C PHE A 48 21.44 -5.29 -15.96
N ALA A 49 20.94 -6.31 -16.67
CA ALA A 49 21.29 -7.70 -16.43
C ALA A 49 22.78 -8.01 -16.63
N LYS A 50 23.43 -7.32 -17.59
CA LYS A 50 24.84 -7.53 -17.90
C LYS A 50 25.76 -6.93 -16.82
N ASP A 51 25.43 -5.74 -16.34
CA ASP A 51 26.29 -4.99 -15.42
C ASP A 51 26.04 -5.39 -13.95
N HIS A 52 24.88 -5.98 -13.66
CA HIS A 52 24.44 -6.40 -12.32
C HIS A 52 23.92 -7.85 -12.32
N THR A 53 24.68 -8.78 -12.90
CA THR A 53 24.27 -10.18 -13.13
C THR A 53 23.74 -10.88 -11.89
N ASP A 54 24.42 -10.78 -10.74
CA ASP A 54 24.03 -11.47 -9.51
C ASP A 54 22.67 -10.94 -8.98
N GLN A 55 22.51 -9.62 -8.97
CA GLN A 55 21.30 -8.93 -8.53
C GLN A 55 20.13 -9.20 -9.48
N PHE A 56 20.34 -9.10 -10.80
CA PHE A 56 19.28 -9.34 -11.78
C PHE A 56 18.82 -10.80 -11.76
N THR A 57 19.76 -11.74 -11.68
CA THR A 57 19.43 -13.19 -11.65
C THR A 57 18.63 -13.54 -10.40
N SER A 58 19.05 -13.05 -9.23
CA SER A 58 18.30 -13.27 -7.99
C SER A 58 16.93 -12.57 -7.98
N TRP A 59 16.83 -11.32 -8.46
CA TRP A 59 15.55 -10.62 -8.65
C TRP A 59 14.58 -11.43 -9.51
N LYS A 60 15.04 -11.97 -10.64
CA LYS A 60 14.24 -12.82 -11.53
C LYS A 60 13.80 -14.12 -10.83
N GLY A 61 14.58 -14.60 -9.86
CA GLY A 61 14.23 -15.73 -9.01
C GLY A 61 12.92 -15.55 -8.22
N THR A 62 12.40 -14.32 -8.08
CA THR A 62 11.05 -14.11 -7.50
C THR A 62 9.94 -14.74 -8.34
N SER A 63 10.19 -15.07 -9.61
CA SER A 63 9.28 -15.86 -10.46
C SER A 63 9.05 -17.30 -9.95
N GLU A 64 9.90 -17.81 -9.07
CA GLU A 64 9.70 -19.12 -8.45
C GLU A 64 8.58 -19.10 -7.39
N SER A 65 8.33 -17.94 -6.77
CA SER A 65 7.21 -17.73 -5.85
C SER A 65 5.93 -17.50 -6.67
N ARG A 66 5.43 -18.58 -7.29
CA ARG A 66 4.35 -18.55 -8.28
C ARG A 66 2.95 -18.82 -7.71
N GLU A 67 2.88 -19.46 -6.56
CA GLU A 67 1.61 -19.86 -5.94
C GLU A 67 0.74 -18.62 -5.69
N ARG A 68 -0.50 -18.66 -6.16
CA ARG A 68 -1.49 -17.60 -5.93
C ARG A 68 -2.64 -18.18 -5.12
N THR A 69 -2.54 -18.03 -3.80
CA THR A 69 -3.51 -18.56 -2.84
C THR A 69 -4.71 -17.62 -2.71
N ASP A 70 -5.91 -18.13 -2.98
CA ASP A 70 -7.17 -17.38 -2.86
C ASP A 70 -7.56 -17.22 -1.39
N ALA A 71 -7.39 -16.02 -0.86
CA ALA A 71 -7.63 -15.75 0.55
C ALA A 71 -9.14 -15.72 0.86
N LEU A 72 -10.00 -15.37 -0.10
CA LEU A 72 -11.45 -15.42 0.06
C LEU A 72 -11.96 -16.87 0.12
N ALA A 73 -11.29 -17.81 -0.56
CA ALA A 73 -11.62 -19.23 -0.48
C ALA A 73 -11.21 -19.85 0.87
N GLU A 74 -10.06 -19.45 1.41
CA GLU A 74 -9.64 -19.86 2.76
C GLU A 74 -10.52 -19.26 3.86
N ASP A 75 -11.00 -18.02 3.66
CA ASP A 75 -11.76 -17.27 4.64
C ASP A 75 -12.91 -16.48 3.99
N PRO A 76 -14.08 -17.13 3.82
CA PRO A 76 -15.24 -16.53 3.19
C PRO A 76 -15.86 -15.36 3.97
N GLN A 77 -15.52 -15.18 5.25
CA GLN A 77 -16.05 -14.06 6.04
C GLN A 77 -15.64 -12.72 5.44
N MET A 78 -14.42 -12.64 4.89
CA MET A 78 -13.91 -11.43 4.22
C MET A 78 -14.76 -10.99 3.03
N VAL A 79 -15.47 -11.90 2.36
CA VAL A 79 -16.43 -11.53 1.29
C VAL A 79 -17.54 -10.65 1.86
N VAL A 80 -18.07 -11.03 3.03
CA VAL A 80 -19.13 -10.27 3.73
C VAL A 80 -18.58 -8.94 4.23
N LEU A 81 -17.42 -8.94 4.89
CA LEU A 81 -16.84 -7.72 5.48
C LEU A 81 -16.50 -6.66 4.43
N TRP A 82 -16.20 -7.08 3.21
CA TRP A 82 -15.93 -6.18 2.09
C TRP A 82 -17.11 -6.04 1.13
N ALA A 83 -18.34 -6.34 1.57
CA ALA A 83 -19.51 -6.25 0.71
C ALA A 83 -19.70 -4.83 0.15
N GLY A 84 -19.80 -4.74 -1.17
CA GLY A 84 -19.85 -3.47 -1.92
C GLY A 84 -18.48 -2.94 -2.37
N TYR A 85 -17.38 -3.61 -2.01
CA TYR A 85 -16.02 -3.21 -2.37
C TYR A 85 -15.32 -4.24 -3.28
N PRO A 86 -14.38 -3.85 -4.16
CA PRO A 86 -13.73 -4.78 -5.08
C PRO A 86 -13.06 -5.98 -4.40
N PHE A 87 -12.60 -5.84 -3.15
CA PHE A 87 -11.99 -6.93 -2.41
C PHE A 87 -12.93 -8.11 -2.12
N SER A 88 -14.25 -7.93 -2.12
CA SER A 88 -15.19 -9.07 -2.02
C SER A 88 -15.26 -9.90 -3.32
N LYS A 89 -14.81 -9.36 -4.44
CA LYS A 89 -14.76 -10.05 -5.73
C LYS A 89 -13.56 -10.98 -5.81
N ASP A 90 -12.40 -10.46 -5.44
CA ASP A 90 -11.12 -11.15 -5.59
C ASP A 90 -10.04 -10.56 -4.67
N TYR A 91 -9.45 -11.42 -3.84
CA TYR A 91 -8.34 -11.12 -2.97
C TYR A 91 -7.49 -12.38 -2.78
N ASN A 92 -6.22 -12.28 -3.18
CA ASN A 92 -5.25 -13.37 -3.10
C ASN A 92 -4.10 -12.94 -2.20
N LYS A 93 -3.46 -13.91 -1.55
CA LYS A 93 -2.19 -13.68 -0.85
C LYS A 93 -1.11 -13.21 -1.84
N PRO A 94 -0.15 -12.40 -1.39
CA PRO A 94 0.94 -11.95 -2.25
C PRO A 94 1.82 -13.12 -2.68
N ARG A 95 2.46 -12.95 -3.84
CA ARG A 95 3.49 -13.85 -4.38
C ARG A 95 4.68 -13.01 -4.88
N GLY A 96 5.64 -13.61 -5.57
CA GLY A 96 6.88 -12.92 -5.94
C GLY A 96 6.66 -11.63 -6.75
N HIS A 97 7.54 -10.63 -6.55
CA HIS A 97 7.51 -9.34 -7.25
C HIS A 97 7.43 -9.44 -8.78
N PHE A 98 7.98 -10.52 -9.34
CA PHE A 98 7.84 -10.84 -10.77
C PHE A 98 6.39 -10.80 -11.28
N TYR A 99 5.42 -11.16 -10.43
CA TYR A 99 4.02 -11.26 -10.80
C TYR A 99 3.20 -10.01 -10.49
N ALA A 100 3.78 -8.96 -9.90
CA ALA A 100 3.03 -7.78 -9.48
C ALA A 100 2.19 -7.16 -10.63
N LEU A 101 2.80 -7.01 -11.80
CA LEU A 101 2.11 -6.51 -12.99
C LEU A 101 1.03 -7.47 -13.51
N THR A 102 1.34 -8.77 -13.55
CA THR A 102 0.39 -9.81 -13.95
C THR A 102 -0.82 -9.82 -13.03
N ASP A 103 -0.62 -9.79 -11.72
CA ASP A 103 -1.71 -9.91 -10.75
C ASP A 103 -2.63 -8.70 -10.73
N VAL A 104 -2.11 -7.48 -10.93
CA VAL A 104 -2.97 -6.29 -11.06
C VAL A 104 -3.76 -6.31 -12.38
N ARG A 105 -3.20 -6.90 -13.45
CA ARG A 105 -3.92 -7.12 -14.72
C ARG A 105 -4.98 -8.21 -14.61
N GLU A 106 -4.72 -9.27 -13.84
CA GLU A 106 -5.58 -10.47 -13.76
C GLU A 106 -6.67 -10.40 -12.69
N THR A 107 -6.49 -9.59 -11.64
CA THR A 107 -7.47 -9.54 -10.55
C THR A 107 -8.84 -9.04 -11.01
N LEU A 108 -9.92 -9.61 -10.48
CA LEU A 108 -11.29 -9.11 -10.76
C LEU A 108 -11.51 -7.69 -10.24
N ARG A 109 -10.66 -7.20 -9.32
CA ARG A 109 -10.76 -5.84 -8.79
C ARG A 109 -10.64 -4.77 -9.87
N THR A 110 -9.76 -4.97 -10.86
CA THR A 110 -9.57 -4.03 -11.99
C THR A 110 -10.63 -4.17 -13.08
N GLY A 111 -11.51 -5.17 -12.99
CA GLY A 111 -12.59 -5.38 -13.97
C GLY A 111 -12.07 -5.71 -15.37
N ALA A 112 -12.89 -5.38 -16.36
CA ALA A 112 -12.65 -5.66 -17.78
C ALA A 112 -12.95 -4.41 -18.63
N PRO A 113 -12.13 -3.34 -18.51
CA PRO A 113 -12.35 -2.09 -19.23
C PRO A 113 -12.26 -2.28 -20.75
N LYS A 114 -13.13 -1.59 -21.51
CA LYS A 114 -13.15 -1.67 -22.99
C LYS A 114 -12.40 -0.51 -23.65
N THR A 115 -12.20 0.59 -22.94
CA THR A 115 -11.52 1.81 -23.39
C THR A 115 -10.57 2.33 -22.32
N ALA A 116 -9.75 3.33 -22.63
CA ALA A 116 -8.81 3.93 -21.68
C ALA A 116 -9.52 4.71 -20.55
N GLU A 117 -10.76 5.13 -20.78
CA GLU A 117 -11.61 5.88 -19.86
C GLU A 117 -12.56 4.97 -19.04
N ASP A 118 -12.55 3.67 -19.32
CA ASP A 118 -13.42 2.67 -18.70
C ASP A 118 -12.80 2.02 -17.46
N GLY A 119 -13.64 1.28 -16.73
CA GLY A 119 -13.22 0.40 -15.64
C GLY A 119 -13.43 0.99 -14.24
N PRO A 120 -13.37 0.15 -13.20
CA PRO A 120 -13.74 0.54 -11.84
C PRO A 120 -12.66 1.29 -11.07
N LEU A 121 -11.39 1.24 -11.51
CA LEU A 121 -10.24 1.68 -10.71
C LEU A 121 -9.41 2.77 -11.41
N PRO A 122 -8.79 3.68 -10.65
CA PRO A 122 -7.98 4.79 -11.19
C PRO A 122 -6.55 4.36 -11.56
N MET A 123 -5.82 5.26 -12.24
CA MET A 123 -4.38 5.12 -12.52
C MET A 123 -3.54 4.75 -11.30
N ALA A 124 -3.95 5.22 -10.11
CA ALA A 124 -3.24 4.96 -8.86
C ALA A 124 -3.02 3.47 -8.53
N CYS A 125 -3.83 2.55 -9.08
CA CYS A 125 -3.63 1.10 -8.86
C CYS A 125 -2.34 0.54 -9.49
N TRP A 126 -1.70 1.27 -10.41
CA TRP A 126 -0.39 0.89 -10.97
C TRP A 126 0.79 1.24 -10.05
N SER A 127 0.62 2.16 -9.10
CA SER A 127 1.74 2.92 -8.50
C SER A 127 2.78 2.08 -7.77
N CYS A 128 2.35 0.92 -7.27
CA CYS A 128 3.17 -0.03 -6.52
C CYS A 128 3.37 -1.34 -7.30
N LYS A 129 3.47 -1.29 -8.65
CA LYS A 129 3.49 -2.49 -9.52
C LYS A 129 4.64 -2.53 -10.53
N GLY A 130 5.39 -1.45 -10.71
CA GLY A 130 6.56 -1.46 -11.58
C GLY A 130 7.23 -0.10 -11.80
N PRO A 131 8.43 -0.09 -12.40
CA PRO A 131 9.26 1.09 -12.58
C PRO A 131 8.77 2.04 -13.68
N ASP A 132 7.88 1.59 -14.56
CA ASP A 132 7.21 2.48 -15.50
C ASP A 132 6.41 3.59 -14.79
N VAL A 133 5.99 3.37 -13.54
CA VAL A 133 5.35 4.41 -12.72
C VAL A 133 6.30 5.58 -12.53
N ALA A 134 7.55 5.32 -12.12
CA ALA A 134 8.55 6.36 -11.94
C ALA A 134 8.83 7.08 -13.26
N ARG A 135 8.97 6.33 -14.36
CA ARG A 135 9.14 6.87 -15.72
C ARG A 135 8.01 7.81 -16.11
N VAL A 136 6.75 7.39 -15.94
CA VAL A 136 5.59 8.20 -16.32
C VAL A 136 5.42 9.43 -15.41
N ILE A 137 5.74 9.33 -14.12
CA ILE A 137 5.77 10.48 -13.20
C ILE A 137 6.84 11.49 -13.63
N ASP A 138 8.03 11.03 -14.03
CA ASP A 138 9.11 11.89 -14.53
C ASP A 138 8.71 12.59 -15.85
N GLU A 139 8.08 11.86 -16.77
CA GLU A 139 7.64 12.40 -18.08
C GLU A 139 6.43 13.36 -17.98
N LYS A 140 5.47 13.08 -17.09
CA LYS A 140 4.15 13.75 -17.09
C LYS A 140 3.85 14.54 -15.81
N GLY A 141 4.73 14.48 -14.81
CA GLY A 141 4.45 14.95 -13.46
C GLY A 141 3.48 14.02 -12.71
N GLU A 142 3.47 14.14 -11.38
CA GLU A 142 2.66 13.28 -10.50
C GLU A 142 1.15 13.43 -10.76
N ASP A 143 0.66 14.67 -10.94
CA ASP A 143 -0.75 14.92 -11.29
C ASP A 143 -1.11 14.35 -12.67
N GLY A 144 -0.20 14.44 -13.64
CA GLY A 144 -0.38 13.89 -14.98
C GLY A 144 -0.47 12.37 -14.98
N TYR A 145 0.32 11.72 -14.11
CA TYR A 145 0.28 10.28 -13.88
C TYR A 145 -1.04 9.82 -13.25
N PHE A 146 -1.50 10.46 -12.16
CA PHE A 146 -2.70 10.04 -11.44
C PHE A 146 -4.01 10.31 -12.20
N LYS A 147 -4.01 11.21 -13.18
CA LYS A 147 -5.21 11.54 -13.96
C LYS A 147 -5.67 10.39 -14.87
N GLY A 148 -6.83 9.82 -14.56
CA GLY A 148 -7.58 8.90 -15.44
C GLY A 148 -7.82 7.53 -14.81
N MET A 149 -8.39 6.63 -15.61
CA MET A 149 -8.65 5.25 -15.19
C MET A 149 -7.41 4.36 -15.33
N TRP A 150 -7.40 3.25 -14.60
CA TRP A 150 -6.37 2.22 -14.66
C TRP A 150 -6.10 1.75 -16.09
N ALA A 151 -7.15 1.62 -16.91
CA ALA A 151 -7.04 1.17 -18.30
C ALA A 151 -6.12 2.07 -19.16
N LYS A 152 -6.08 3.37 -18.90
CA LYS A 152 -5.19 4.33 -19.58
C LYS A 152 -3.71 3.98 -19.42
N GLY A 153 -3.33 3.42 -18.28
CA GLY A 153 -1.95 3.02 -17.99
C GLY A 153 -1.55 1.70 -18.61
N GLY A 154 -2.50 0.92 -19.16
CA GLY A 154 -2.26 -0.40 -19.73
C GLY A 154 -1.07 -0.51 -20.69
N PRO A 155 -1.00 0.30 -21.75
CA PRO A 155 0.12 0.30 -22.71
C PRO A 155 1.37 1.10 -22.24
N GLU A 156 1.32 1.71 -21.05
CA GLU A 156 2.40 2.54 -20.49
C GLU A 156 3.15 1.83 -19.36
N ILE A 157 2.43 1.04 -18.54
CA ILE A 157 2.95 0.34 -17.36
C ILE A 157 3.04 -1.15 -17.71
N VAL A 158 4.24 -1.58 -18.12
CA VAL A 158 4.46 -2.88 -18.78
C VAL A 158 5.64 -3.67 -18.22
N ASN A 159 6.47 -3.04 -17.41
CA ASN A 159 7.54 -3.68 -16.66
C ASN A 159 7.07 -3.89 -15.22
N THR A 160 7.25 -5.11 -14.68
CA THR A 160 6.96 -5.41 -13.26
C THR A 160 8.01 -4.77 -12.34
N ILE A 161 7.76 -4.81 -11.02
CA ILE A 161 8.66 -4.27 -9.97
C ILE A 161 10.12 -4.60 -10.28
N GLY A 162 10.97 -3.57 -10.33
CA GLY A 162 12.31 -3.65 -10.92
C GLY A 162 13.31 -2.63 -10.38
N CYS A 163 14.46 -2.52 -11.04
CA CYS A 163 15.63 -1.78 -10.53
C CYS A 163 15.31 -0.32 -10.19
N ALA A 164 14.65 0.40 -11.09
CA ALA A 164 14.36 1.82 -10.95
C ALA A 164 13.26 2.15 -9.93
N ASP A 165 12.61 1.16 -9.32
CA ASP A 165 11.73 1.40 -8.17
C ASP A 165 12.53 1.75 -6.91
N CYS A 166 13.75 1.21 -6.78
CA CYS A 166 14.53 1.21 -5.55
C CYS A 166 15.88 1.93 -5.67
N HIS A 167 16.38 2.05 -6.89
CA HIS A 167 17.72 2.53 -7.20
C HIS A 167 17.68 3.75 -8.11
N ASP A 168 18.54 4.74 -7.86
CA ASP A 168 18.88 5.76 -8.85
C ASP A 168 19.80 5.14 -9.91
N THR A 169 19.20 4.52 -10.92
CA THR A 169 19.89 3.80 -11.99
C THR A 169 20.65 4.73 -12.95
N ALA A 170 20.36 6.03 -12.92
CA ALA A 170 21.09 7.03 -13.72
C ALA A 170 22.42 7.41 -13.06
N SER A 171 22.53 7.25 -11.74
CA SER A 171 23.69 7.64 -10.96
C SER A 171 24.98 6.93 -11.39
N LYS A 172 26.11 7.63 -11.24
CA LYS A 172 27.45 7.04 -11.37
C LYS A 172 27.66 5.92 -10.34
N GLU A 173 27.14 6.10 -9.14
CA GLU A 173 27.25 5.14 -8.05
C GLU A 173 26.64 3.79 -8.40
N PHE A 174 25.44 3.79 -8.99
CA PHE A 174 24.78 2.55 -9.44
C PHE A 174 25.63 1.83 -10.50
N LYS A 175 26.13 2.56 -11.50
CA LYS A 175 27.00 2.01 -12.55
C LYS A 175 28.30 1.41 -12.01
N GLU A 176 28.80 1.92 -10.88
CA GLU A 176 29.98 1.40 -10.18
C GLU A 176 29.65 0.23 -9.22
N GLY A 177 28.39 -0.21 -9.18
CA GLY A 177 27.93 -1.34 -8.37
C GLY A 177 27.54 -0.98 -6.93
N LYS A 178 27.48 0.30 -6.58
CA LYS A 178 26.88 0.75 -5.31
C LYS A 178 25.35 0.72 -5.41
N PRO A 179 24.62 0.65 -4.29
CA PRO A 179 23.16 0.57 -4.35
C PRO A 179 22.49 1.86 -4.82
N ALA A 180 22.99 3.06 -4.49
CA ALA A 180 22.30 4.32 -4.81
C ALA A 180 20.78 4.28 -4.51
N LEU A 181 20.43 3.91 -3.26
CA LEU A 181 19.02 3.76 -2.86
C LEU A 181 18.29 5.10 -2.99
N HIS A 182 17.04 5.05 -3.43
CA HIS A 182 16.23 6.23 -3.70
C HIS A 182 14.73 5.93 -3.57
N LEU A 183 13.94 6.93 -3.14
CA LEU A 183 12.48 6.90 -3.23
C LEU A 183 12.00 7.44 -4.58
N SER A 184 11.64 6.54 -5.49
CA SER A 184 11.11 6.86 -6.82
C SER A 184 9.66 7.33 -6.81
N ARG A 185 9.01 7.27 -5.65
CA ARG A 185 7.62 7.66 -5.43
C ARG A 185 7.53 8.96 -4.62
N PRO A 186 7.16 10.10 -5.22
CA PRO A 186 7.07 11.37 -4.47
C PRO A 186 6.10 11.32 -3.29
N TYR A 187 4.97 10.60 -3.42
CA TYR A 187 4.04 10.39 -2.30
C TYR A 187 4.64 9.63 -1.12
N ALA A 188 5.60 8.74 -1.36
CA ALA A 188 6.31 8.04 -0.29
C ALA A 188 7.31 8.94 0.42
N ASP A 189 8.05 9.78 -0.32
CA ASP A 189 8.96 10.76 0.26
C ASP A 189 8.23 11.77 1.16
N ARG A 190 7.06 12.26 0.71
CA ARG A 190 6.17 13.09 1.54
C ARG A 190 5.72 12.38 2.81
N ALA A 191 5.35 11.10 2.71
CA ALA A 191 4.92 10.32 3.87
C ALA A 191 6.06 10.08 4.87
N MET A 192 7.27 9.77 4.40
CA MET A 192 8.46 9.64 5.24
C MET A 192 8.79 10.96 5.96
N THR A 193 8.60 12.09 5.27
CA THR A 193 8.74 13.43 5.86
C THR A 193 7.68 13.70 6.93
N ALA A 194 6.41 13.31 6.69
CA ALA A 194 5.31 13.51 7.64
C ALA A 194 5.54 12.83 9.00
N ILE A 195 6.31 11.73 9.03
CA ILE A 195 6.68 11.02 10.25
C ILE A 195 8.06 11.42 10.80
N GLY A 196 8.64 12.53 10.31
CA GLY A 196 9.94 13.05 10.77
C GLY A 196 11.14 12.21 10.35
N LYS A 197 11.03 11.43 9.25
CA LYS A 197 12.12 10.59 8.73
C LYS A 197 12.40 10.86 7.24
N PRO A 198 12.68 12.10 6.82
CA PRO A 198 12.97 12.40 5.41
C PRO A 198 14.14 11.55 4.90
N PHE A 199 13.96 10.89 3.76
CA PHE A 199 14.84 9.82 3.26
C PHE A 199 16.32 10.24 3.13
N LYS A 200 16.56 11.46 2.65
CA LYS A 200 17.91 12.00 2.43
C LYS A 200 18.69 12.24 3.73
N GLU A 201 18.01 12.38 4.85
CA GLU A 201 18.62 12.60 6.18
C GLU A 201 18.81 11.28 6.95
N GLN A 202 18.25 10.19 6.45
CA GLN A 202 18.31 8.90 7.12
C GLN A 202 19.63 8.16 6.83
N GLY A 203 20.10 7.40 7.82
CA GLY A 203 21.20 6.48 7.62
C GLY A 203 20.83 5.30 6.72
N ARG A 204 21.84 4.53 6.30
CA ARG A 204 21.68 3.41 5.36
C ARG A 204 20.61 2.38 5.78
N PHE A 205 20.53 2.04 7.07
CA PHE A 205 19.61 1.02 7.57
C PHE A 205 18.15 1.48 7.52
N ASP A 206 17.89 2.73 7.87
CA ASP A 206 16.57 3.34 7.71
C ASP A 206 16.17 3.39 6.23
N GLN A 207 17.07 3.85 5.35
CA GLN A 207 16.82 3.90 3.90
C GLN A 207 16.47 2.53 3.31
N GLN A 208 17.11 1.45 3.80
CA GLN A 208 16.80 0.08 3.37
C GLN A 208 15.34 -0.30 3.62
N SER A 209 14.77 0.04 4.77
CA SER A 209 13.35 -0.18 5.05
C SER A 209 12.45 0.83 4.33
N GLN A 210 12.89 2.07 4.15
CA GLN A 210 12.09 3.11 3.47
C GLN A 210 11.85 2.82 1.99
N VAL A 211 12.80 2.17 1.31
CA VAL A 211 12.62 1.71 -0.07
C VAL A 211 11.46 0.70 -0.17
N CYS A 212 11.33 -0.21 0.80
CA CYS A 212 10.17 -1.12 0.90
C CYS A 212 8.88 -0.33 1.23
N GLY A 213 9.00 0.66 2.12
CA GLY A 213 7.94 1.59 2.53
C GLY A 213 7.41 2.52 1.42
N GLN A 214 7.86 2.39 0.17
CA GLN A 214 7.21 3.02 -0.98
C GLN A 214 5.89 2.33 -1.37
N CYS A 215 5.78 1.04 -1.03
CA CYS A 215 4.70 0.16 -1.50
C CYS A 215 4.03 -0.62 -0.36
N HIS A 216 4.83 -1.08 0.59
CA HIS A 216 4.43 -1.97 1.68
C HIS A 216 3.90 -1.19 2.89
N VAL A 217 2.79 -0.48 2.65
CA VAL A 217 2.19 0.49 3.56
C VAL A 217 0.67 0.52 3.41
N GLU A 218 -0.01 1.05 4.42
CA GLU A 218 -1.39 1.51 4.31
C GLU A 218 -1.47 2.78 3.44
N TYR A 219 -2.50 2.84 2.59
CA TYR A 219 -2.74 3.99 1.72
C TYR A 219 -4.22 4.14 1.34
N TYR A 220 -4.59 5.38 0.99
CA TYR A 220 -5.86 5.69 0.37
C TYR A 220 -5.70 6.57 -0.87
N PHE A 221 -6.81 6.80 -1.58
CA PHE A 221 -6.85 7.67 -2.74
C PHE A 221 -7.43 9.05 -2.39
N SER A 222 -6.56 10.06 -2.44
CA SER A 222 -6.87 11.43 -2.07
C SER A 222 -7.24 12.30 -3.28
N GLY A 223 -8.17 13.22 -3.05
CA GLY A 223 -8.53 14.26 -4.01
C GLY A 223 -9.23 13.78 -5.29
N PRO A 224 -9.43 14.70 -6.26
CA PRO A 224 -10.16 14.41 -7.50
C PRO A 224 -9.39 13.47 -8.43
N THR A 225 -8.05 13.49 -8.41
CA THR A 225 -7.18 12.62 -9.21
C THR A 225 -6.96 11.26 -8.58
N LYS A 226 -7.50 10.99 -7.38
CA LYS A 226 -7.32 9.72 -6.66
C LYS A 226 -5.83 9.41 -6.41
N ALA A 227 -5.03 10.43 -6.11
CA ALA A 227 -3.60 10.29 -5.86
C ALA A 227 -3.33 9.43 -4.63
N VAL A 228 -2.28 8.60 -4.67
CA VAL A 228 -1.87 7.80 -3.51
C VAL A 228 -1.41 8.73 -2.38
N LYS A 229 -1.97 8.54 -1.19
CA LYS A 229 -1.49 9.18 0.05
C LYS A 229 -1.45 8.15 1.17
N PHE A 230 -0.39 8.18 1.98
CA PHE A 230 -0.31 7.38 3.20
C PHE A 230 -0.91 8.23 4.33
N PRO A 231 -1.83 7.70 5.16
CA PRO A 231 -2.57 8.46 6.17
C PRO A 231 -1.73 8.73 7.44
N TRP A 232 -0.49 9.17 7.26
CA TRP A 232 0.51 9.23 8.33
C TRP A 232 0.64 10.61 9.00
N ASP A 233 -0.20 11.58 8.62
CA ASP A 233 -0.14 12.96 9.12
C ASP A 233 -0.27 13.04 10.65
N LYS A 234 -0.95 12.08 11.29
CA LYS A 234 -1.07 11.94 12.75
C LYS A 234 -0.13 10.90 13.35
N GLY A 235 0.67 10.23 12.53
CA GLY A 235 1.50 9.09 12.91
C GLY A 235 1.03 7.78 12.26
N THR A 236 1.62 6.66 12.68
CA THR A 236 1.50 5.37 11.98
C THR A 236 0.82 4.28 12.81
N THR A 237 0.22 4.60 13.97
CA THR A 237 -0.58 3.62 14.70
C THR A 237 -1.99 3.53 14.13
N VAL A 238 -2.68 2.41 14.37
CA VAL A 238 -4.06 2.21 13.92
C VAL A 238 -5.00 3.28 14.46
N GLU A 239 -4.78 3.76 15.69
CA GLU A 239 -5.59 4.82 16.31
C GLU A 239 -5.33 6.18 15.69
N GLN A 240 -4.06 6.51 15.40
CA GLN A 240 -3.70 7.79 14.77
C GLN A 240 -4.28 7.90 13.35
N MET A 241 -4.26 6.80 12.60
CA MET A 241 -4.86 6.72 11.27
C MET A 241 -6.40 6.72 11.33
N GLU A 242 -7.01 6.03 12.31
CA GLU A 242 -8.45 6.08 12.55
C GLU A 242 -8.92 7.53 12.80
N GLU A 243 -8.22 8.23 13.70
CA GLU A 243 -8.47 9.64 14.02
C GLU A 243 -8.28 10.53 12.78
N TYR A 244 -7.21 10.31 12.00
CA TYR A 244 -6.97 11.04 10.76
C TYR A 244 -8.13 10.88 9.77
N TYR A 245 -8.57 9.64 9.52
CA TYR A 245 -9.63 9.37 8.56
C TYR A 245 -10.99 9.91 9.00
N ASP A 246 -11.28 9.87 10.31
CA ASP A 246 -12.50 10.43 10.87
C ASP A 246 -12.53 11.96 10.78
N GLU A 247 -11.41 12.65 11.04
CA GLU A 247 -11.33 14.11 10.94
C GLU A 247 -11.61 14.63 9.52
N ILE A 248 -11.15 13.90 8.51
CA ILE A 248 -11.38 14.27 7.10
C ILE A 248 -12.71 13.74 6.56
N GLY A 249 -13.49 13.01 7.37
CA GLY A 249 -14.75 12.39 6.96
C GLY A 249 -14.60 11.40 5.80
N PHE A 250 -13.47 10.69 5.70
CA PHE A 250 -13.17 9.82 4.58
C PHE A 250 -13.82 8.44 4.73
N ALA A 251 -14.29 7.88 3.62
CA ALA A 251 -14.68 6.48 3.51
C ALA A 251 -14.26 5.93 2.15
N ASP A 252 -13.69 4.74 2.14
CA ASP A 252 -13.34 4.02 0.91
C ASP A 252 -14.60 3.54 0.18
N TRP A 253 -15.58 3.04 0.93
CA TRP A 253 -16.89 2.64 0.39
C TRP A 253 -17.98 2.68 1.45
N THR A 254 -19.23 2.61 0.99
CA THR A 254 -20.37 2.33 1.87
C THR A 254 -20.69 0.84 1.84
N HIS A 255 -20.65 0.18 2.99
CA HIS A 255 -20.87 -1.26 3.10
C HIS A 255 -22.26 -1.67 2.60
N ALA A 256 -22.33 -2.67 1.71
CA ALA A 256 -23.58 -2.99 1.00
C ALA A 256 -24.72 -3.48 1.92
N LEU A 257 -24.39 -4.15 3.04
CA LEU A 257 -25.37 -4.65 4.01
C LEU A 257 -25.76 -3.58 5.02
N SER A 258 -24.84 -3.23 5.93
CA SER A 258 -25.07 -2.28 7.02
C SER A 258 -25.13 -0.80 6.64
N LYS A 259 -24.74 -0.42 5.42
CA LYS A 259 -24.61 0.99 4.99
C LYS A 259 -23.56 1.79 5.77
N THR A 260 -22.64 1.11 6.46
CA THR A 260 -21.55 1.77 7.19
C THR A 260 -20.57 2.45 6.23
N PRO A 261 -20.12 3.69 6.49
CA PRO A 261 -19.00 4.30 5.76
C PRO A 261 -17.67 3.66 6.20
N MET A 262 -17.12 2.76 5.39
CA MET A 262 -15.99 1.91 5.77
C MET A 262 -14.64 2.51 5.43
N LEU A 263 -13.62 2.04 6.14
CA LEU A 263 -12.20 2.15 5.79
C LEU A 263 -11.68 0.79 5.36
N LYS A 264 -10.80 0.77 4.36
CA LYS A 264 -10.02 -0.42 3.97
C LYS A 264 -8.60 -0.24 4.48
N ALA A 265 -8.03 -1.28 5.08
CA ALA A 265 -6.59 -1.34 5.33
C ALA A 265 -5.86 -2.17 4.25
N GLN A 266 -4.69 -1.72 3.82
CA GLN A 266 -3.86 -2.35 2.80
C GLN A 266 -2.47 -2.58 3.37
N HIS A 267 -2.07 -3.85 3.50
CA HIS A 267 -0.69 -4.30 3.72
C HIS A 267 0.24 -3.32 4.49
N PRO A 268 -0.07 -2.97 5.76
CA PRO A 268 0.68 -1.99 6.55
C PRO A 268 1.98 -2.57 7.13
N GLU A 269 2.84 -3.15 6.28
CA GLU A 269 4.09 -3.77 6.73
C GLU A 269 5.04 -2.75 7.36
N TYR A 270 5.25 -1.57 6.76
CA TYR A 270 6.19 -0.59 7.30
C TYR A 270 5.73 -0.09 8.68
N GLU A 271 4.43 0.18 8.83
CA GLU A 271 3.85 0.69 10.06
C GLU A 271 3.88 -0.36 11.17
N THR A 272 3.50 -1.60 10.85
CA THR A 272 3.54 -2.69 11.83
C THR A 272 4.97 -3.12 12.16
N TRP A 273 5.89 -3.19 11.18
CA TRP A 273 7.31 -3.44 11.43
C TRP A 273 7.90 -2.42 12.39
N ARG A 274 7.64 -1.12 12.18
CA ARG A 274 8.11 -0.04 13.08
C ARG A 274 7.61 -0.23 14.51
N ALA A 275 6.40 -0.72 14.68
CA ALA A 275 5.81 -0.96 15.99
C ALA A 275 6.36 -2.24 16.67
N GLY A 276 6.82 -3.22 15.89
CA GLY A 276 7.33 -4.50 16.39
C GLY A 276 8.80 -4.45 16.85
N ILE A 277 9.20 -5.45 17.63
CA ILE A 277 10.51 -5.45 18.30
C ILE A 277 11.71 -5.36 17.34
N HIS A 278 11.61 -5.96 16.14
CA HIS A 278 12.66 -5.88 15.13
C HIS A 278 12.83 -4.46 14.60
N GLY A 279 11.73 -3.77 14.26
CA GLY A 279 11.79 -2.39 13.79
C GLY A 279 12.17 -1.39 14.87
N GLN A 280 11.76 -1.63 16.13
CA GLN A 280 12.23 -0.84 17.28
C GLN A 280 13.75 -0.92 17.47
N ASN A 281 14.38 -2.02 17.05
CA ASN A 281 15.84 -2.21 17.05
C ASN A 281 16.49 -1.91 15.68
N ASN A 282 15.74 -1.31 14.76
CA ASN A 282 16.17 -0.99 13.40
C ASN A 282 16.75 -2.18 12.59
N VAL A 283 16.27 -3.40 12.86
CA VAL A 283 16.52 -4.56 11.99
C VAL A 283 15.70 -4.35 10.73
N ALA A 284 16.37 -4.02 9.63
CA ALA A 284 15.74 -3.52 8.42
C ALA A 284 15.04 -4.65 7.66
N CYS A 285 14.09 -4.29 6.77
CA CYS A 285 13.44 -5.26 5.88
C CYS A 285 14.48 -6.09 5.10
N VAL A 286 15.56 -5.44 4.67
CA VAL A 286 16.66 -6.01 3.89
C VAL A 286 17.45 -7.07 4.68
N ASP A 287 17.55 -6.96 6.01
CA ASP A 287 18.30 -7.94 6.82
C ASP A 287 17.65 -9.33 6.79
N CYS A 288 16.32 -9.38 6.65
CA CYS A 288 15.57 -10.64 6.58
C CYS A 288 15.24 -11.05 5.14
N HIS A 289 14.82 -10.11 4.29
CA HIS A 289 14.28 -10.43 2.96
C HIS A 289 15.28 -10.31 1.81
N MET A 290 16.42 -9.65 2.03
CA MET A 290 17.45 -9.42 1.02
C MET A 290 18.85 -9.60 1.65
N PRO A 291 19.16 -10.79 2.20
CA PRO A 291 20.41 -11.02 2.92
C PRO A 291 21.63 -10.84 2.01
N LYS A 292 22.77 -10.57 2.62
CA LYS A 292 24.05 -10.66 1.91
C LYS A 292 24.40 -12.13 1.68
N VAL A 293 24.71 -12.49 0.44
CA VAL A 293 25.07 -13.86 0.03
C VAL A 293 26.33 -13.81 -0.84
N GLN A 294 26.97 -14.95 -1.07
CA GLN A 294 28.14 -15.07 -1.93
C GLN A 294 27.76 -15.82 -3.22
N ASN A 295 28.28 -15.37 -4.36
CA ASN A 295 28.18 -16.10 -5.62
C ASN A 295 29.30 -17.18 -5.73
N GLU A 296 29.31 -17.93 -6.82
CA GLU A 296 30.27 -19.04 -7.04
C GLU A 296 31.73 -18.57 -7.04
N GLN A 297 31.98 -17.29 -7.35
CA GLN A 297 33.31 -16.67 -7.35
C GLN A 297 33.68 -16.05 -5.98
N GLY A 298 32.86 -16.24 -4.94
CA GLY A 298 33.08 -15.71 -3.60
C GLY A 298 32.77 -14.22 -3.44
N LYS A 299 32.20 -13.55 -4.46
CA LYS A 299 31.81 -12.15 -4.38
C LYS A 299 30.53 -12.02 -3.56
N VAL A 300 30.56 -11.14 -2.55
CA VAL A 300 29.38 -10.81 -1.75
C VAL A 300 28.47 -9.86 -2.52
N TYR A 301 27.17 -10.18 -2.57
CA TYR A 301 26.14 -9.32 -3.11
C TYR A 301 24.87 -9.38 -2.24
N THR A 302 23.91 -8.50 -2.53
CA THR A 302 22.60 -8.52 -1.88
C THR A 302 21.67 -9.45 -2.66
N ASP A 303 21.12 -10.48 -2.03
CA ASP A 303 20.13 -11.32 -2.70
C ASP A 303 18.87 -10.50 -3.00
N HIS A 304 18.48 -10.43 -4.28
CA HIS A 304 17.27 -9.74 -4.70
C HIS A 304 16.07 -10.69 -4.89
N LYS A 305 16.22 -11.97 -4.54
CA LYS A 305 15.10 -12.92 -4.47
C LYS A 305 14.23 -12.66 -3.22
N VAL A 306 13.57 -11.50 -3.20
CA VAL A 306 12.68 -11.08 -2.11
C VAL A 306 11.61 -12.16 -1.90
N GLY A 307 11.61 -12.76 -0.72
CA GLY A 307 10.79 -13.94 -0.42
C GLY A 307 10.75 -14.27 1.06
N ASN A 308 10.54 -15.54 1.39
CA ASN A 308 10.45 -16.00 2.77
C ASN A 308 11.86 -16.07 3.42
N PRO A 309 12.14 -15.32 4.50
CA PRO A 309 13.46 -15.32 5.15
C PRO A 309 13.94 -16.71 5.62
N PHE A 310 13.02 -17.64 5.91
CA PHE A 310 13.37 -18.99 6.32
C PHE A 310 13.98 -19.84 5.19
N ASP A 311 13.80 -19.46 3.92
CA ASP A 311 14.45 -20.12 2.79
C ASP A 311 15.97 -19.90 2.81
N ARG A 312 16.44 -18.87 3.51
CA ARG A 312 17.85 -18.53 3.71
C ARG A 312 18.21 -18.31 5.18
N PHE A 313 17.67 -19.17 6.05
CA PHE A 313 17.80 -19.04 7.50
C PHE A 313 19.22 -18.73 7.99
N ASP A 314 20.23 -19.38 7.41
CA ASP A 314 21.64 -19.20 7.81
C ASP A 314 22.22 -17.84 7.43
N GLN A 315 21.67 -17.17 6.42
CA GLN A 315 22.08 -15.82 6.00
C GLN A 315 21.15 -14.72 6.52
N THR A 316 20.06 -15.08 7.17
CA THR A 316 19.06 -14.17 7.73
C THR A 316 19.06 -14.26 9.27
N CYS A 317 18.20 -15.11 9.83
CA CYS A 317 17.97 -15.22 11.27
C CYS A 317 19.25 -15.60 12.05
N ARG A 318 20.06 -16.51 11.50
CA ARG A 318 21.27 -17.03 12.16
C ARG A 318 22.32 -15.97 12.44
N ASN A 319 22.31 -14.83 11.71
CA ASN A 319 23.24 -13.73 11.97
C ASN A 319 23.05 -13.12 13.37
N CYS A 320 21.85 -13.24 13.95
CA CYS A 320 21.52 -12.66 15.25
C CYS A 320 21.03 -13.70 16.28
N HIS A 321 20.61 -14.87 15.83
CA HIS A 321 19.96 -15.89 16.67
C HIS A 321 20.78 -17.19 16.78
N THR A 322 20.86 -17.72 18.00
CA THR A 322 21.52 -19.00 18.30
C THR A 322 20.57 -20.20 18.23
N GLN A 323 19.25 -19.96 18.23
CA GLN A 323 18.21 -20.98 18.14
C GLN A 323 18.24 -21.76 16.81
N SER A 324 17.67 -22.97 16.76
CA SER A 324 17.57 -23.72 15.50
C SER A 324 16.50 -23.13 14.57
N LYS A 325 16.58 -23.49 13.27
CA LYS A 325 15.59 -23.10 12.27
C LYS A 325 14.19 -23.56 12.67
N GLU A 326 14.08 -24.80 13.12
CA GLU A 326 12.83 -25.45 13.51
C GLU A 326 12.21 -24.76 14.72
N MET A 327 13.02 -24.38 15.71
CA MET A 327 12.54 -23.64 16.89
C MET A 327 11.95 -22.28 16.49
N LEU A 328 12.66 -21.50 15.66
CA LEU A 328 12.18 -20.19 15.23
C LEU A 328 10.96 -20.29 14.30
N GLN A 329 10.90 -21.30 13.41
CA GLN A 329 9.69 -21.59 12.64
C GLN A 329 8.52 -21.96 13.55
N GLY A 330 8.76 -22.73 14.63
CA GLY A 330 7.75 -23.06 15.64
C GLY A 330 7.19 -21.83 16.35
N VAL A 331 8.05 -20.88 16.75
CA VAL A 331 7.62 -19.61 17.37
C VAL A 331 6.78 -18.76 16.41
N VAL A 332 7.23 -18.62 15.15
CA VAL A 332 6.47 -17.86 14.14
C VAL A 332 5.13 -18.54 13.84
N LYS A 333 5.09 -19.87 13.77
CA LYS A 333 3.85 -20.64 13.62
C LYS A 333 2.91 -20.42 14.80
N GLN A 334 3.39 -20.50 16.04
CA GLN A 334 2.58 -20.28 17.23
C GLN A 334 1.92 -18.89 17.22
N ARG A 335 2.68 -17.85 16.84
CA ARG A 335 2.16 -16.48 16.68
C ARG A 335 1.12 -16.40 15.57
N LYS A 336 1.36 -17.06 14.43
CA LYS A 336 0.40 -17.15 13.32
C LYS A 336 -0.92 -17.76 13.78
N ASP A 337 -0.85 -18.87 14.51
CA ASP A 337 -2.03 -19.58 15.01
C ASP A 337 -2.80 -18.69 16.00
N ALA A 338 -2.11 -18.02 16.94
CA ALA A 338 -2.74 -17.10 17.90
C ALA A 338 -3.41 -15.89 17.24
N VAL A 339 -2.74 -15.24 16.27
CA VAL A 339 -3.34 -14.12 15.51
C VAL A 339 -4.54 -14.59 14.70
N THR A 340 -4.44 -15.76 14.04
CA THR A 340 -5.54 -16.34 13.26
C THR A 340 -6.74 -16.66 14.12
N GLU A 341 -6.53 -17.22 15.32
CA GLU A 341 -7.61 -17.54 16.25
C GLU A 341 -8.44 -16.30 16.61
N ILE A 342 -7.78 -15.20 16.98
CA ILE A 342 -8.48 -13.98 17.36
C ILE A 342 -9.07 -13.28 16.11
N LYS A 343 -8.36 -13.28 14.99
CA LYS A 343 -8.86 -12.79 13.69
C LYS A 343 -10.24 -13.37 13.38
N LEU A 344 -10.36 -14.71 13.37
CA LEU A 344 -11.61 -15.39 13.04
C LEU A 344 -12.74 -15.09 14.03
N LYS A 345 -12.42 -14.89 15.32
CA LYS A 345 -13.40 -14.48 16.33
C LYS A 345 -13.94 -13.08 16.07
N VAL A 346 -13.08 -12.13 15.71
CA VAL A 346 -13.48 -10.74 15.39
C VAL A 346 -14.33 -10.71 14.12
N GLU A 347 -13.93 -11.44 13.08
CA GLU A 347 -14.68 -11.54 11.83
C GLU A 347 -16.08 -12.07 12.04
N LYS A 348 -16.23 -13.11 12.87
CA LYS A 348 -17.54 -13.63 13.22
C LYS A 348 -18.42 -12.52 13.82
N GLN A 349 -17.90 -11.73 14.76
CA GLN A 349 -18.65 -10.61 15.34
C GLN A 349 -19.03 -9.56 14.29
N LEU A 350 -18.10 -9.21 13.40
CA LEU A 350 -18.34 -8.22 12.34
C LEU A 350 -19.37 -8.70 11.31
N VAL A 351 -19.32 -9.98 10.90
CA VAL A 351 -20.33 -10.60 10.03
C VAL A 351 -21.71 -10.45 10.66
N HIS A 352 -21.86 -10.85 11.92
CA HIS A 352 -23.14 -10.68 12.64
C HIS A 352 -23.55 -9.21 12.73
N ALA A 353 -22.64 -8.30 13.07
CA ALA A 353 -22.94 -6.87 13.17
C ALA A 353 -23.45 -6.29 11.84
N HIS A 354 -22.87 -6.69 10.70
CA HIS A 354 -23.33 -6.22 9.39
C HIS A 354 -24.72 -6.72 9.01
N PHE A 355 -25.05 -7.98 9.31
CA PHE A 355 -26.38 -8.53 9.06
C PHE A 355 -27.43 -8.01 10.04
N GLU A 356 -27.06 -7.82 11.32
CA GLU A 356 -27.91 -7.19 12.33
C GLU A 356 -28.23 -5.74 11.96
N ALA A 357 -27.24 -4.97 11.48
CA ALA A 357 -27.45 -3.63 10.95
C ALA A 357 -28.36 -3.61 9.72
N LYS A 358 -28.19 -4.59 8.80
CA LYS A 358 -29.13 -4.76 7.67
C LYS A 358 -30.56 -5.00 8.16
N ALA A 359 -30.75 -5.88 9.15
CA ALA A 359 -32.07 -6.16 9.71
C ALA A 359 -32.67 -4.92 10.39
N ALA A 360 -31.87 -4.11 11.08
CA ALA A 360 -32.33 -2.85 11.66
C ALA A 360 -32.82 -1.87 10.57
N TRP A 361 -32.09 -1.75 9.46
CA TRP A 361 -32.53 -0.96 8.31
C TRP A 361 -33.82 -1.48 7.69
N ASP A 362 -33.92 -2.80 7.47
CA ASP A 362 -35.13 -3.43 6.93
C ASP A 362 -36.35 -3.22 7.86
N ALA A 363 -36.12 -3.08 9.16
CA ALA A 363 -37.13 -2.78 10.18
C ALA A 363 -37.42 -1.28 10.35
N GLY A 364 -36.89 -0.40 9.49
CA GLY A 364 -37.16 1.03 9.51
C GLY A 364 -36.37 1.81 10.57
N ALA A 365 -35.13 1.39 10.87
CA ALA A 365 -34.20 2.25 11.59
C ALA A 365 -33.90 3.54 10.80
N THR A 366 -33.71 4.64 11.51
CA THR A 366 -33.35 5.95 10.95
C THR A 366 -31.83 6.13 10.95
N GLU A 367 -31.33 7.07 10.13
CA GLU A 367 -29.91 7.45 10.13
C GLU A 367 -29.43 7.90 11.52
N ALA A 368 -30.26 8.63 12.27
CA ALA A 368 -29.94 9.07 13.62
C ALA A 368 -29.79 7.89 14.60
N GLU A 369 -30.66 6.88 14.52
CA GLU A 369 -30.58 5.66 15.34
C GLU A 369 -29.34 4.81 14.98
N MET A 370 -28.95 4.80 13.70
CA MET A 370 -27.86 3.97 13.20
C MET A 370 -26.48 4.63 13.37
N LYS A 371 -26.38 5.96 13.47
CA LYS A 371 -25.11 6.70 13.45
C LYS A 371 -24.01 6.10 14.34
N ASP A 372 -24.27 5.92 15.63
CA ASP A 372 -23.25 5.42 16.57
C ASP A 372 -22.92 3.94 16.34
N ILE A 373 -23.91 3.14 15.92
CA ILE A 373 -23.72 1.74 15.53
C ILE A 373 -22.78 1.64 14.32
N LEU A 374 -23.01 2.47 13.31
CA LEU A 374 -22.18 2.48 12.12
C LEU A 374 -20.75 2.93 12.45
N GLN A 375 -20.59 3.91 13.34
CA GLN A 375 -19.26 4.33 13.80
C GLN A 375 -18.51 3.18 14.49
N ASP A 376 -19.18 2.43 15.37
CA ASP A 376 -18.56 1.29 16.04
C ASP A 376 -18.21 0.17 15.04
N ILE A 377 -19.06 -0.13 14.05
CA ILE A 377 -18.75 -1.09 12.99
C ILE A 377 -17.54 -0.63 12.17
N ARG A 378 -17.49 0.66 11.80
CA ARG A 378 -16.38 1.26 11.05
C ARG A 378 -15.06 1.09 11.80
N HIS A 379 -15.01 1.47 13.07
CA HIS A 379 -13.81 1.34 13.92
C HIS A 379 -13.43 -0.11 14.18
N ALA A 380 -14.41 -0.96 14.48
CA ALA A 380 -14.16 -2.39 14.68
C ALA A 380 -13.52 -3.03 13.44
N GLN A 381 -14.07 -2.76 12.26
CA GLN A 381 -13.53 -3.32 11.02
C GLN A 381 -12.21 -2.68 10.61
N TRP A 382 -12.04 -1.36 10.77
CA TRP A 382 -10.76 -0.70 10.51
C TRP A 382 -9.63 -1.35 11.32
N ARG A 383 -9.83 -1.52 12.62
CA ARG A 383 -8.86 -2.13 13.53
C ARG A 383 -8.61 -3.59 13.20
N TRP A 384 -9.65 -4.36 12.86
CA TRP A 384 -9.50 -5.73 12.38
C TRP A 384 -8.65 -5.79 11.10
N ASP A 385 -9.02 -5.02 10.07
CA ASP A 385 -8.40 -5.06 8.75
C ASP A 385 -6.92 -4.65 8.85
N PHE A 386 -6.62 -3.55 9.55
CA PHE A 386 -5.24 -3.10 9.77
C PHE A 386 -4.39 -4.13 10.52
N SER A 387 -5.00 -4.92 11.41
CA SER A 387 -4.29 -5.97 12.16
C SER A 387 -3.85 -7.16 11.33
N ILE A 388 -4.49 -7.42 10.18
CA ILE A 388 -4.34 -8.67 9.41
C ILE A 388 -4.03 -8.44 7.94
N ALA A 389 -4.19 -7.21 7.43
CA ALA A 389 -3.91 -6.88 6.04
C ALA A 389 -2.43 -7.07 5.68
N SER A 390 -1.54 -7.01 6.67
CA SER A 390 -0.16 -7.46 6.51
C SER A 390 -0.05 -8.96 6.79
N HIS A 391 0.27 -9.73 5.75
CA HIS A 391 0.45 -11.18 5.87
C HIS A 391 1.69 -11.59 6.68
N GLY A 392 2.59 -10.65 6.97
CA GLY A 392 3.78 -10.85 7.78
C GLY A 392 3.61 -10.46 9.25
N VAL A 393 2.44 -9.95 9.65
CA VAL A 393 2.25 -9.30 10.96
C VAL A 393 2.58 -10.21 12.15
N GLN A 394 2.31 -11.52 12.06
CA GLN A 394 2.66 -12.49 13.10
C GLN A 394 4.17 -12.65 13.33
N MET A 395 5.00 -12.24 12.36
CA MET A 395 6.46 -12.18 12.47
C MET A 395 6.90 -10.78 12.89
N HIS A 396 6.37 -9.76 12.20
CA HIS A 396 6.83 -8.38 12.37
C HIS A 396 6.44 -7.79 13.72
N ALA A 397 5.18 -7.93 14.13
CA ALA A 397 4.62 -7.30 15.33
C ALA A 397 3.39 -8.06 15.89
N PRO A 398 3.55 -9.33 16.32
CA PRO A 398 2.43 -10.17 16.74
C PRO A 398 1.68 -9.61 17.95
N GLU A 399 2.39 -9.03 18.92
CA GLU A 399 1.79 -8.38 20.09
C GLU A 399 0.94 -7.16 19.70
N VAL A 400 1.38 -6.40 18.68
CA VAL A 400 0.64 -5.24 18.17
C VAL A 400 -0.63 -5.72 17.47
N ALA A 401 -0.55 -6.76 16.63
CA ALA A 401 -1.72 -7.36 15.98
C ALA A 401 -2.75 -7.87 17.00
N LEU A 402 -2.31 -8.62 18.02
CA LEU A 402 -3.20 -9.14 19.05
C LEU A 402 -3.88 -8.02 19.86
N ARG A 403 -3.15 -6.95 20.19
CA ARG A 403 -3.71 -5.76 20.85
C ARG A 403 -4.79 -5.12 19.98
N MET A 404 -4.48 -4.84 18.71
CA MET A 404 -5.41 -4.19 17.79
C MET A 404 -6.67 -5.03 17.55
N LEU A 405 -6.53 -6.35 17.39
CA LEU A 405 -7.67 -7.28 17.32
C LEU A 405 -8.52 -7.27 18.61
N GLY A 406 -7.89 -7.15 19.78
CA GLY A 406 -8.61 -6.96 21.05
C GLY A 406 -9.45 -5.68 21.05
N THR A 407 -8.90 -4.57 20.55
CA THR A 407 -9.64 -3.30 20.44
C THR A 407 -10.70 -3.30 19.34
N ALA A 408 -10.56 -4.15 18.31
CA ALA A 408 -11.58 -4.38 17.30
C ALA A 408 -12.78 -5.15 17.90
N LEU A 409 -12.50 -6.15 18.74
CA LEU A 409 -13.51 -6.94 19.42
C LEU A 409 -14.35 -6.08 20.38
N ASP A 410 -13.72 -5.15 21.10
CA ASP A 410 -14.39 -4.18 21.97
C ASP A 410 -15.43 -3.35 21.20
N LYS A 411 -15.02 -2.77 20.07
CA LYS A 411 -15.92 -2.01 19.18
C LYS A 411 -17.01 -2.87 18.54
N ALA A 412 -16.70 -4.11 18.17
CA ALA A 412 -17.72 -5.03 17.68
C ALA A 412 -18.76 -5.36 18.76
N ALA A 413 -18.34 -5.51 20.03
CA ALA A 413 -19.25 -5.74 21.15
C ALA A 413 -20.16 -4.53 21.40
N ASP A 414 -19.62 -3.31 21.33
CA ASP A 414 -20.39 -2.07 21.39
C ASP A 414 -21.47 -2.01 20.30
N ALA A 415 -21.07 -2.26 19.04
CA ALA A 415 -21.97 -2.26 17.89
C ALA A 415 -23.13 -3.25 18.05
N ARG A 416 -22.81 -4.52 18.35
CA ARG A 416 -23.82 -5.59 18.46
C ARG A 416 -24.76 -5.38 19.65
N THR A 417 -24.25 -4.85 20.76
CA THR A 417 -25.09 -4.54 21.93
C THR A 417 -26.07 -3.39 21.62
N LYS A 418 -25.61 -2.35 20.92
CA LYS A 418 -26.47 -1.26 20.46
C LYS A 418 -27.51 -1.77 19.44
N LEU A 419 -27.10 -2.62 18.50
CA LEU A 419 -27.98 -3.25 17.51
C LEU A 419 -29.06 -4.11 18.16
N ALA A 420 -28.73 -4.95 19.13
CA ALA A 420 -29.71 -5.77 19.85
C ALA A 420 -30.79 -4.93 20.52
N ARG A 421 -30.42 -3.80 21.16
CA ARG A 421 -31.39 -2.86 21.76
C ARG A 421 -32.24 -2.16 20.70
N LEU A 422 -31.64 -1.73 19.60
CA LEU A 422 -32.36 -1.08 18.51
C LEU A 422 -33.35 -2.05 17.86
N LEU A 423 -32.93 -3.27 17.53
CA LEU A 423 -33.77 -4.33 16.99
C LEU A 423 -34.94 -4.65 17.93
N ALA A 424 -34.69 -4.73 19.25
CA ALA A 424 -35.75 -4.94 20.23
C ALA A 424 -36.78 -3.80 20.22
N ALA A 425 -36.34 -2.54 20.10
CA ALA A 425 -37.24 -1.39 19.95
C ALA A 425 -38.05 -1.42 18.64
N LYS A 426 -37.55 -2.11 17.62
CA LYS A 426 -38.26 -2.40 16.36
C LYS A 426 -39.06 -3.73 16.39
N GLY A 427 -39.20 -4.35 17.56
CA GLY A 427 -39.99 -5.58 17.74
C GLY A 427 -39.27 -6.89 17.40
N ILE A 428 -37.95 -6.86 17.23
CA ILE A 428 -37.12 -8.04 16.91
C ILE A 428 -36.26 -8.40 18.12
N SER A 429 -36.60 -9.52 18.79
CA SER A 429 -35.92 -9.98 20.01
C SER A 429 -35.23 -11.35 19.86
N HIS A 430 -35.13 -11.88 18.65
CA HIS A 430 -34.44 -13.13 18.32
C HIS A 430 -33.11 -12.84 17.62
N GLU A 431 -32.23 -13.85 17.58
CA GLU A 431 -30.97 -13.75 16.84
C GLU A 431 -31.22 -13.58 15.34
N ILE A 432 -30.50 -12.66 14.69
CA ILE A 432 -30.60 -12.42 13.25
C ILE A 432 -29.93 -13.57 12.49
N ALA A 433 -30.70 -14.25 11.65
CA ALA A 433 -30.20 -15.35 10.84
C ALA A 433 -29.17 -14.86 9.81
N ILE A 434 -28.06 -15.57 9.71
CA ILE A 434 -27.01 -15.34 8.71
C ILE A 434 -27.23 -16.31 7.55
N PRO A 435 -27.20 -15.85 6.28
CA PRO A 435 -27.25 -16.76 5.14
C PRO A 435 -26.05 -17.71 5.13
N ASP A 436 -26.13 -18.79 4.38
CA ASP A 436 -25.01 -19.72 4.25
C ASP A 436 -23.83 -19.02 3.54
N ILE A 437 -22.76 -18.79 4.31
CA ILE A 437 -21.49 -18.21 3.84
C ILE A 437 -20.32 -19.20 4.03
N SER A 438 -20.61 -20.51 4.07
CA SER A 438 -19.60 -21.56 4.33
C SER A 438 -18.53 -21.70 3.25
N SER A 439 -18.72 -21.08 2.08
CA SER A 439 -17.72 -21.01 1.01
C SER A 439 -17.72 -19.62 0.38
N LYS A 440 -16.63 -19.28 -0.32
CA LYS A 440 -16.49 -18.03 -1.09
C LYS A 440 -17.68 -17.83 -2.04
N GLU A 441 -18.03 -18.86 -2.79
CA GLU A 441 -19.09 -18.81 -3.81
C GLU A 441 -20.44 -18.52 -3.17
N LYS A 442 -20.73 -19.17 -2.03
CA LYS A 442 -21.98 -18.94 -1.29
C LYS A 442 -22.04 -17.54 -0.69
N ALA A 443 -20.93 -17.05 -0.13
CA ALA A 443 -20.85 -15.68 0.38
C ALA A 443 -21.03 -14.65 -0.75
N GLN A 444 -20.41 -14.85 -1.91
CA GLN A 444 -20.58 -13.96 -3.07
C GLN A 444 -22.02 -14.01 -3.62
N ALA A 445 -22.62 -15.19 -3.68
CA ALA A 445 -24.03 -15.36 -4.08
C ALA A 445 -24.99 -14.68 -3.08
N ALA A 446 -24.72 -14.76 -1.77
CA ALA A 446 -25.51 -14.09 -0.73
C ALA A 446 -25.47 -12.55 -0.86
N LEU A 447 -24.43 -12.00 -1.50
CA LEU A 447 -24.30 -10.58 -1.82
C LEU A 447 -24.85 -10.21 -3.21
N GLY A 448 -25.43 -11.17 -3.95
CA GLY A 448 -25.99 -10.95 -5.29
C GLY A 448 -24.95 -10.74 -6.39
N MET A 449 -23.72 -11.23 -6.21
CA MET A 449 -22.63 -11.04 -7.17
C MET A 449 -22.72 -12.02 -8.34
N ASP A 450 -22.83 -11.53 -9.57
CA ASP A 450 -22.74 -12.38 -10.78
C ASP A 450 -21.28 -12.73 -11.08
N MET A 451 -20.77 -13.71 -10.36
CA MET A 451 -19.38 -14.17 -10.50
C MET A 451 -19.13 -14.84 -11.85
N LYS A 452 -20.14 -15.45 -12.48
CA LYS A 452 -19.98 -16.07 -13.79
C LYS A 452 -19.71 -15.00 -14.85
N GLN A 453 -20.50 -13.93 -14.85
CA GLN A 453 -20.31 -12.82 -15.77
C GLN A 453 -18.99 -12.10 -15.52
N MET A 454 -18.67 -11.75 -14.27
CA MET A 454 -17.42 -11.06 -13.92
C MET A 454 -16.17 -11.84 -14.35
N ASN A 455 -16.15 -13.16 -14.14
CA ASN A 455 -15.04 -14.02 -14.58
C ASN A 455 -14.97 -14.12 -16.11
N SER A 456 -16.11 -14.24 -16.81
CA SER A 456 -16.14 -14.29 -18.27
C SER A 456 -15.61 -13.00 -18.90
N ASP A 457 -16.05 -11.85 -18.39
CA ASP A 457 -15.60 -10.54 -18.89
C ASP A 457 -14.10 -10.36 -18.66
N LYS A 458 -13.61 -10.78 -17.48
CA LYS A 458 -12.18 -10.72 -17.18
C LYS A 458 -11.37 -11.63 -18.11
N ALA A 459 -11.82 -12.85 -18.35
CA ALA A 459 -11.17 -13.78 -19.26
C ALA A 459 -11.10 -13.21 -20.69
N GLN A 460 -12.18 -12.57 -21.16
CA GLN A 460 -12.18 -11.89 -22.45
C GLN A 460 -11.17 -10.73 -22.48
N PHE A 461 -11.17 -9.86 -21.46
CA PHE A 461 -10.23 -8.75 -21.33
C PHE A 461 -8.77 -9.22 -21.38
N LEU A 462 -8.43 -10.29 -20.65
CA LEU A 462 -7.08 -10.85 -20.63
C LEU A 462 -6.67 -11.45 -21.99
N LYS A 463 -7.63 -12.00 -22.74
CA LYS A 463 -7.38 -12.59 -24.06
C LYS A 463 -7.22 -11.55 -25.17
N THR A 464 -7.84 -10.37 -25.02
CA THR A 464 -7.89 -9.36 -26.11
C THR A 464 -7.11 -8.10 -25.79
N THR A 465 -7.35 -7.49 -24.62
CA THR A 465 -6.91 -6.13 -24.32
C THR A 465 -5.47 -6.12 -23.80
N VAL A 466 -5.10 -7.06 -22.93
CA VAL A 466 -3.72 -7.15 -22.42
C VAL A 466 -2.69 -7.42 -23.53
N PRO A 467 -2.90 -8.35 -24.48
CA PRO A 467 -1.99 -8.53 -25.61
C PRO A 467 -1.89 -7.28 -26.50
N ALA A 468 -2.98 -6.53 -26.67
CA ALA A 468 -2.95 -5.27 -27.43
C ALA A 468 -2.11 -4.19 -26.71
N TRP A 469 -2.23 -4.08 -25.39
CA TRP A 469 -1.38 -3.20 -24.58
C TRP A 469 0.10 -3.57 -24.71
N ASP A 470 0.44 -4.85 -24.61
CA ASP A 470 1.83 -5.30 -24.71
C ASP A 470 2.38 -5.08 -26.14
N ALA A 471 1.56 -5.27 -27.18
CA ALA A 471 1.96 -4.97 -28.57
C ALA A 471 2.23 -3.47 -28.78
N GLU A 472 1.37 -2.59 -28.26
CA GLU A 472 1.57 -1.14 -28.31
C GLU A 472 2.85 -0.73 -27.56
N ALA A 473 3.07 -1.29 -26.37
CA ALA A 473 4.25 -1.00 -25.57
C ALA A 473 5.55 -1.47 -26.23
N LYS A 474 5.55 -2.63 -26.90
CA LYS A 474 6.68 -3.10 -27.72
C LYS A 474 6.93 -2.19 -28.91
N ALA A 475 5.88 -1.76 -29.62
CA ALA A 475 6.01 -0.81 -30.73
C ALA A 475 6.58 0.54 -30.27
N ALA A 476 6.25 0.97 -29.04
CA ALA A 476 6.79 2.17 -28.41
C ALA A 476 8.18 1.97 -27.75
N GLY A 477 8.76 0.77 -27.80
CA GLY A 477 10.07 0.45 -27.20
C GLY A 477 10.10 0.43 -25.67
N ARG A 478 8.94 0.35 -25.02
CA ARG A 478 8.78 0.35 -23.55
C ARG A 478 8.92 -1.03 -22.92
N LEU A 479 8.63 -2.06 -23.71
CA LEU A 479 8.74 -3.47 -23.34
C LEU A 479 9.74 -4.15 -24.29
N ALA A 480 10.56 -5.07 -23.77
CA ALA A 480 11.42 -5.91 -24.61
C ALA A 480 10.62 -6.66 -25.69
N GLN A 481 11.26 -6.87 -26.85
CA GLN A 481 10.64 -7.56 -27.99
C GLN A 481 10.27 -9.01 -27.70
#